data_AF-A0A4Z1IQJ8-F1
#
_entry.id   AF-A0A4Z1IQJ8-F1
#
_cell.length_a   1.000
_cell.length_b   1.000
_cell.length_c   1.000
_cell.angle_alpha   90.00
_cell.angle_beta   90.00
_cell.angle_gamma   90.00
#
_symmetry.space_group_name_H-M   'P 1'
#
loop_
_entity.id
_entity.type
_entity.pdbx_description
1 polymer ?
#
loop_
_entity_poly.entity_id
_entity_poly.type
_entity_poly.pdbx_seq_one_letter_code
_entity_poly.pdbx_strand_id
1 'polypeptide(L)'
;MSIRSAAGSRAGGRPVSVYRAVAPSSHSSGPYYSSRSGSGSIYTEPYDYGSYSYDSYSSRSSDGGSEVLEGHRSTGPRTSTHHQLHNDSDAGRSHIQDLEKGVAATRQEWNDGVIDPPETLLRTAICRRGLDMIASSDACKEPSLKLRVDGVDEKLKQLEVEANVRRAREGEEMQDMARDAERRENERRGEFERQQHLMREKAAEKERIRDEKEAKNKKKAEERKQKRIEQQQKKKVIQDKFTAAMKETKRLKKLENEKNEEQRIQEKKKANEKKSSRDKAARDRDIQREAIDKQEREAEEEARYQKEFQEEEMRYNAKKALEKKAKVALGGREEESRKRVTSRAVAFAKKVMDDREDKLNRELDRVEEKIKQLKGQSR
;
A
#
# COMPACT_ATOMS: atom_id res chain seq x y z
N MET A 1 2.68 -18.25 67.35
CA MET A 1 4.06 -18.76 67.16
C MET A 1 4.68 -18.07 65.95
N SER A 2 5.95 -17.69 66.10
CA SER A 2 6.91 -17.21 65.09
C SER A 2 6.78 -15.76 64.56
N ILE A 3 7.71 -14.97 65.09
CA ILE A 3 8.19 -13.65 64.68
C ILE A 3 9.42 -13.88 63.78
N ARG A 4 9.63 -13.07 62.73
CA ARG A 4 10.94 -12.61 62.20
C ARG A 4 10.65 -11.55 61.12
N SER A 5 10.79 -10.25 61.40
CA SER A 5 12.04 -9.46 61.50
C SER A 5 12.69 -9.27 60.11
N ALA A 6 12.59 -8.07 59.52
CA ALA A 6 13.54 -6.93 59.60
C ALA A 6 14.44 -6.92 58.34
N ALA A 7 14.34 -5.93 57.44
CA ALA A 7 14.88 -4.57 57.50
C ALA A 7 16.42 -4.51 57.56
N GLY A 8 17.01 -3.84 56.57
CA GLY A 8 18.40 -3.36 56.55
C GLY A 8 18.62 -2.53 55.28
N SER A 9 18.48 -1.21 55.31
CA SER A 9 19.46 -0.20 55.75
C SER A 9 20.57 0.12 54.74
N ARG A 10 20.40 1.30 54.13
CA ARG A 10 21.37 2.41 54.00
C ARG A 10 22.73 2.20 53.29
N ALA A 11 22.90 3.09 52.32
CA ALA A 11 24.00 4.05 52.16
C ALA A 11 25.24 3.67 51.33
N GLY A 12 25.66 4.64 50.50
CA GLY A 12 27.06 4.81 50.10
C GLY A 12 27.23 5.25 48.65
N GLY A 13 27.49 6.55 48.42
CA GLY A 13 27.97 7.05 47.12
C GLY A 13 27.60 8.49 46.80
N ARG A 14 28.30 9.44 47.41
CA ARG A 14 28.19 10.90 47.20
C ARG A 14 29.07 11.36 45.98
N PRO A 15 29.02 12.64 45.56
CA PRO A 15 29.02 13.11 44.16
C PRO A 15 30.32 13.82 43.74
N VAL A 16 30.37 14.45 42.54
CA VAL A 16 30.82 15.85 42.27
C VAL A 16 31.07 16.10 40.77
N SER A 17 30.74 17.34 40.38
CA SER A 17 30.83 18.07 39.11
C SER A 17 32.25 18.40 38.60
N VAL A 18 32.36 18.80 37.31
CA VAL A 18 32.90 20.08 36.78
C VAL A 18 33.54 19.93 35.38
N TYR A 19 33.00 20.70 34.41
CA TYR A 19 33.54 21.32 33.18
C TYR A 19 34.86 20.83 32.50
N ARG A 20 34.81 20.62 31.17
CA ARG A 20 35.44 21.50 30.14
C ARG A 20 35.10 21.07 28.70
N ALA A 21 34.96 22.05 27.82
CA ALA A 21 34.75 21.94 26.37
C ALA A 21 36.01 21.53 25.59
N VAL A 22 35.87 21.07 24.34
CA VAL A 22 36.61 21.50 23.11
C VAL A 22 36.20 20.67 21.87
N ALA A 23 35.74 21.42 20.85
CA ALA A 23 35.74 21.29 19.38
C ALA A 23 35.24 20.04 18.60
N PRO A 24 34.45 20.26 17.53
CA PRO A 24 34.22 19.34 16.41
C PRO A 24 35.19 19.58 15.23
N SER A 25 35.61 18.51 14.54
CA SER A 25 36.41 18.60 13.31
C SER A 25 35.58 18.36 12.04
N SER A 26 35.44 19.48 11.31
CA SER A 26 35.32 19.75 9.87
C SER A 26 35.37 18.63 8.84
N HIS A 27 34.58 18.78 7.74
CA HIS A 27 34.97 19.08 6.33
C HIS A 27 33.70 19.72 5.68
N SER A 28 33.57 21.02 5.34
CA SER A 28 34.23 21.85 4.29
C SER A 28 34.28 21.13 2.93
N SER A 29 33.78 21.61 1.80
CA SER A 29 33.07 22.83 1.35
C SER A 29 32.61 22.60 -0.12
N GLY A 30 31.53 23.25 -0.57
CA GLY A 30 30.92 23.08 -1.92
C GLY A 30 31.74 23.63 -3.11
N PRO A 31 31.17 23.82 -4.33
CA PRO A 31 30.03 24.73 -4.55
C PRO A 31 29.04 24.38 -5.70
N TYR A 32 28.08 25.30 -5.85
CA TYR A 32 26.86 25.41 -6.66
C TYR A 32 27.00 25.49 -8.20
N TYR A 33 25.94 25.10 -8.93
CA TYR A 33 25.20 25.79 -10.04
C TYR A 33 24.33 24.74 -10.80
N SER A 34 23.00 24.71 -10.71
CA SER A 34 21.92 25.43 -11.44
C SER A 34 21.75 25.14 -12.95
N SER A 35 20.61 24.49 -13.26
CA SER A 35 19.67 24.64 -14.39
C SER A 35 20.11 24.49 -15.86
N ARG A 36 19.58 23.46 -16.57
CA ARG A 36 18.77 23.64 -17.81
C ARG A 36 18.10 22.35 -18.32
N SER A 37 16.91 22.58 -18.87
CA SER A 37 15.99 21.78 -19.70
C SER A 37 16.57 20.78 -20.70
N GLY A 38 15.83 19.70 -20.98
CA GLY A 38 15.92 18.98 -22.27
C GLY A 38 15.30 17.58 -22.27
N SER A 39 14.19 17.43 -22.98
CA SER A 39 13.55 16.16 -23.35
C SER A 39 14.29 15.44 -24.49
N GLY A 40 14.38 14.10 -24.44
CA GLY A 40 14.75 13.22 -25.55
C GLY A 40 14.96 11.79 -25.01
N SER A 41 14.03 10.85 -25.20
CA SER A 41 13.96 9.94 -26.35
C SER A 41 15.33 9.42 -26.78
N ILE A 42 15.59 8.12 -26.58
CA ILE A 42 15.99 7.17 -27.64
C ILE A 42 16.13 5.77 -27.03
N TYR A 43 15.58 4.84 -27.79
CA TYR A 43 15.60 3.39 -27.72
C TYR A 43 17.02 2.86 -27.99
N THR A 44 17.54 1.94 -27.18
CA THR A 44 18.72 1.12 -27.54
C THR A 44 18.63 -0.27 -26.91
N GLU A 45 18.72 -1.28 -27.77
CA GLU A 45 18.80 -2.71 -27.50
C GLU A 45 20.02 -3.11 -26.64
N PRO A 46 19.99 -4.30 -26.00
CA PRO A 46 21.17 -4.94 -25.43
C PRO A 46 21.79 -5.97 -26.39
N TYR A 47 23.04 -5.71 -26.75
CA TYR A 47 24.18 -6.62 -26.98
C TYR A 47 23.92 -8.07 -27.41
N ASP A 48 24.38 -8.32 -28.64
CA ASP A 48 24.84 -9.57 -29.22
C ASP A 48 26.26 -9.92 -28.72
N TYR A 49 26.49 -11.19 -28.37
CA TYR A 49 27.82 -11.76 -28.19
C TYR A 49 27.83 -13.11 -28.92
N GLY A 50 28.43 -13.10 -30.12
CA GLY A 50 28.69 -14.28 -30.95
C GLY A 50 29.66 -15.27 -30.26
N SER A 51 30.21 -16.29 -30.90
CA SER A 51 30.22 -16.76 -32.29
C SER A 51 31.15 -17.99 -32.26
N TYR A 52 30.77 -19.11 -32.87
CA TYR A 52 31.64 -20.10 -33.53
C TYR A 52 30.71 -20.86 -34.49
N SER A 53 30.61 -20.53 -35.78
CA SER A 53 31.56 -20.68 -36.90
C SER A 53 31.89 -22.15 -37.22
N TYR A 54 31.16 -22.71 -38.19
CA TYR A 54 31.74 -23.43 -39.33
C TYR A 54 30.79 -23.37 -40.54
N ASP A 55 31.25 -22.62 -41.56
CA ASP A 55 31.18 -22.85 -43.01
C ASP A 55 30.57 -24.18 -43.50
N SER A 56 29.96 -24.34 -44.68
CA SER A 56 29.80 -23.55 -45.90
C SER A 56 28.94 -24.41 -46.84
N TYR A 57 28.00 -23.82 -47.59
CA TYR A 57 27.82 -24.01 -49.05
C TYR A 57 26.61 -23.20 -49.54
N SER A 58 26.94 -22.17 -50.35
CA SER A 58 26.09 -21.39 -51.28
C SER A 58 25.16 -22.26 -52.15
N SER A 59 23.91 -21.88 -52.45
CA SER A 59 23.45 -20.83 -53.42
C SER A 59 24.03 -21.05 -54.83
N ARG A 60 23.36 -21.04 -55.99
CA ARG A 60 22.19 -20.33 -56.56
C ARG A 60 21.84 -21.05 -57.90
N SER A 61 20.58 -21.19 -58.33
CA SER A 61 19.80 -20.27 -59.19
C SER A 61 20.45 -19.80 -60.51
N SER A 62 19.79 -20.19 -61.61
CA SER A 62 19.30 -19.40 -62.76
C SER A 62 20.25 -18.56 -63.64
N ASP A 63 20.04 -18.78 -64.95
CA ASP A 63 20.24 -17.92 -66.13
C ASP A 63 21.66 -17.63 -66.65
N GLY A 64 21.81 -17.86 -67.97
CA GLY A 64 22.89 -17.30 -68.78
C GLY A 64 23.24 -18.14 -70.01
N GLY A 65 22.59 -17.86 -71.15
CA GLY A 65 22.97 -18.40 -72.45
C GLY A 65 24.28 -17.80 -73.00
N SER A 66 24.85 -18.45 -74.01
CA SER A 66 25.86 -17.88 -74.92
C SER A 66 26.13 -18.86 -76.07
N GLU A 67 25.57 -18.55 -77.24
CA GLU A 67 26.03 -19.03 -78.55
C GLU A 67 27.46 -18.52 -78.82
N VAL A 68 28.36 -19.39 -79.29
CA VAL A 68 29.57 -18.98 -80.00
C VAL A 68 29.75 -19.87 -81.23
N LEU A 69 29.51 -19.24 -82.38
CA LEU A 69 29.90 -19.66 -83.73
C LEU A 69 31.43 -19.63 -83.86
N GLU A 70 32.01 -20.67 -84.44
CA GLU A 70 33.35 -20.57 -85.05
C GLU A 70 33.32 -21.22 -86.44
N GLY A 71 33.29 -20.36 -87.45
CA GLY A 71 33.58 -20.68 -88.83
C GLY A 71 34.86 -19.98 -89.29
N HIS A 72 35.27 -20.29 -90.53
CA HIS A 72 36.37 -19.76 -91.35
C HIS A 72 37.61 -20.68 -91.39
N ARG A 73 37.70 -21.58 -92.39
CA ARG A 73 38.18 -21.36 -93.78
C ARG A 73 39.61 -20.83 -93.85
N SER A 74 40.52 -21.69 -94.30
CA SER A 74 41.80 -21.31 -94.89
C SER A 74 41.80 -21.60 -96.39
N THR A 75 42.26 -20.63 -97.15
CA THR A 75 42.19 -20.49 -98.61
C THR A 75 43.58 -20.49 -99.25
N GLY A 76 43.77 -21.32 -100.28
CA GLY A 76 44.62 -21.03 -101.44
C GLY A 76 45.64 -22.11 -101.84
N PRO A 77 46.19 -22.11 -103.08
CA PRO A 77 45.77 -21.42 -104.30
C PRO A 77 45.57 -22.35 -105.52
N ARG A 78 44.96 -21.74 -106.54
CA ARG A 78 44.52 -22.28 -107.83
C ARG A 78 45.69 -22.70 -108.74
N THR A 79 45.52 -23.82 -109.45
CA THR A 79 45.91 -23.88 -110.88
C THR A 79 44.70 -24.34 -111.69
N SER A 80 44.36 -23.50 -112.66
CA SER A 80 43.24 -23.59 -113.58
C SER A 80 43.75 -24.28 -114.84
N THR A 81 43.19 -25.45 -115.16
CA THR A 81 43.19 -26.00 -116.51
C THR A 81 41.75 -26.39 -116.83
N HIS A 82 41.12 -25.59 -117.68
CA HIS A 82 39.84 -25.90 -118.30
C HIS A 82 39.95 -27.21 -119.09
N HIS A 83 39.32 -28.27 -118.63
CA HIS A 83 38.87 -29.38 -119.48
C HIS A 83 37.53 -29.93 -118.99
N GLN A 84 36.53 -29.76 -119.86
CA GLN A 84 35.26 -30.49 -120.02
C GLN A 84 34.34 -30.70 -118.80
N LEU A 85 33.18 -30.05 -118.87
CA LEU A 85 31.95 -30.46 -118.16
C LEU A 85 31.61 -31.90 -118.56
N HIS A 86 31.81 -32.85 -117.65
CA HIS A 86 31.19 -34.16 -117.71
C HIS A 86 29.96 -34.15 -116.79
N ASN A 87 28.78 -34.06 -117.41
CA ASN A 87 27.47 -34.12 -116.76
C ASN A 87 27.12 -35.52 -116.18
N ASP A 88 28.11 -36.39 -115.96
CA ASP A 88 27.91 -37.77 -115.47
C ASP A 88 28.16 -37.92 -113.96
N SER A 89 28.48 -36.82 -113.26
CA SER A 89 28.71 -36.82 -111.81
C SER A 89 27.43 -36.80 -110.97
N ASP A 90 26.30 -36.40 -111.56
CA ASP A 90 24.99 -36.40 -110.88
C ASP A 90 24.39 -37.80 -110.76
N ALA A 91 24.61 -38.69 -111.72
CA ALA A 91 24.15 -40.09 -111.65
C ALA A 91 24.90 -40.90 -110.58
N GLY A 92 26.21 -40.65 -110.43
CA GLY A 92 27.00 -41.23 -109.35
C GLY A 92 26.57 -40.72 -107.98
N ARG A 93 26.26 -39.43 -107.85
CA ARG A 93 25.75 -38.84 -106.61
C ARG A 93 24.33 -39.30 -106.27
N SER A 94 23.43 -39.43 -107.25
CA SER A 94 22.08 -39.95 -107.01
C SER A 94 22.12 -41.41 -106.57
N HIS A 95 22.96 -42.24 -107.19
CA HIS A 95 23.12 -43.64 -106.80
C HIS A 95 23.68 -43.79 -105.37
N ILE A 96 24.66 -42.96 -104.99
CA ILE A 96 25.20 -42.94 -103.62
C ILE A 96 24.13 -42.48 -102.62
N GLN A 97 23.34 -41.45 -102.93
CA GLN A 97 22.25 -41.00 -102.06
C GLN A 97 21.13 -42.05 -101.90
N ASP A 98 20.81 -42.80 -102.95
CA ASP A 98 19.82 -43.87 -102.86
C ASP A 98 20.32 -45.04 -102.01
N LEU A 99 21.61 -45.37 -102.10
CA LEU A 99 22.25 -46.36 -101.23
C LEU A 99 22.29 -45.89 -99.77
N GLU A 100 22.62 -44.62 -99.52
CA GLU A 100 22.62 -44.04 -98.17
C GLU A 100 21.22 -44.04 -97.55
N LYS A 101 20.17 -43.73 -98.33
CA LYS A 101 18.78 -43.86 -97.90
C LYS A 101 18.39 -45.31 -97.60
N GLY A 102 18.84 -46.27 -98.40
CA GLY A 102 18.61 -47.71 -98.14
C GLY A 102 19.28 -48.20 -96.86
N VAL A 103 20.50 -47.73 -96.58
CA VAL A 103 21.22 -48.04 -95.32
C VAL A 103 20.57 -47.37 -94.11
N ALA A 104 20.08 -46.13 -94.27
CA ALA A 104 19.36 -45.45 -93.20
C ALA A 104 18.02 -46.14 -92.87
N ALA A 105 17.25 -46.55 -93.87
CA ALA A 105 15.99 -47.26 -93.69
C ALA A 105 16.18 -48.61 -92.98
N THR A 106 17.16 -49.40 -93.40
CA THR A 106 17.46 -50.70 -92.76
C THR A 106 17.96 -50.56 -91.32
N ARG A 107 18.71 -49.50 -90.98
CA ARG A 107 19.11 -49.20 -89.59
C ARG A 107 17.92 -48.77 -88.72
N GLN A 108 16.97 -48.05 -89.30
CA GLN A 108 15.74 -47.68 -88.61
C GLN A 108 14.88 -48.92 -88.33
N GLU A 109 14.71 -49.80 -89.32
CA GLU A 109 14.00 -51.08 -89.15
C GLU A 109 14.67 -52.01 -88.12
N TRP A 110 16.00 -51.94 -87.96
CA TRP A 110 16.74 -52.62 -86.88
C TRP A 110 16.45 -52.04 -85.49
N ASN A 111 16.43 -50.72 -85.34
CA ASN A 111 16.16 -50.06 -84.05
C ASN A 111 14.69 -50.18 -83.63
N ASP A 112 13.78 -50.23 -84.60
CA ASP A 112 12.34 -50.38 -84.38
C ASP A 112 11.94 -51.84 -84.06
N GLY A 113 12.90 -52.79 -84.04
CA GLY A 113 12.67 -54.19 -83.71
C GLY A 113 11.86 -54.97 -84.75
N VAL A 114 11.64 -54.39 -85.94
CA VAL A 114 10.92 -55.00 -87.07
C VAL A 114 11.76 -56.10 -87.73
N ILE A 115 13.08 -55.98 -87.64
CA ILE A 115 14.05 -56.96 -88.11
C ILE A 115 14.82 -57.48 -86.89
N ASP A 116 14.67 -58.76 -86.56
CA ASP A 116 15.43 -59.41 -85.48
C ASP A 116 16.86 -59.73 -85.96
N PRO A 117 17.91 -59.08 -85.42
CA PRO A 117 19.28 -59.26 -85.91
C PRO A 117 19.75 -60.72 -85.94
N PRO A 118 19.56 -61.55 -84.89
CA PRO A 118 19.88 -62.97 -84.96
C PRO A 118 19.09 -63.74 -86.03
N GLU A 119 17.79 -63.49 -86.24
CA GLU A 119 17.03 -64.15 -87.31
C GLU A 119 17.56 -63.78 -88.70
N THR A 120 17.90 -62.51 -88.90
CA THR A 120 18.38 -61.99 -90.19
C THR A 120 19.79 -62.49 -90.52
N LEU A 121 20.65 -62.57 -89.50
CA LEU A 121 21.98 -63.20 -89.60
C LEU A 121 21.87 -64.71 -89.86
N LEU A 122 20.90 -65.39 -89.25
CA LEU A 122 20.61 -66.80 -89.52
C LEU A 122 20.15 -67.01 -90.97
N ARG A 123 19.22 -66.18 -91.47
CA ARG A 123 18.75 -66.23 -92.87
C ARG A 123 19.89 -65.99 -93.86
N THR A 124 20.72 -64.97 -93.63
CA THR A 124 21.89 -64.69 -94.49
C THR A 124 22.93 -65.80 -94.42
N ALA A 125 23.15 -66.41 -93.25
CA ALA A 125 24.03 -67.57 -93.11
C ALA A 125 23.47 -68.80 -93.85
N ILE A 126 22.16 -69.05 -93.79
CA ILE A 126 21.48 -70.13 -94.54
C ILE A 126 21.59 -69.89 -96.05
N CYS A 127 21.33 -68.67 -96.53
CA CYS A 127 21.49 -68.31 -97.93
C CYS A 127 22.94 -68.46 -98.41
N ARG A 128 23.93 -68.04 -97.59
CA ARG A 128 25.35 -68.27 -97.88
C ARG A 128 25.69 -69.76 -97.95
N ARG A 129 25.21 -70.58 -97.01
CA ARG A 129 25.40 -72.04 -97.03
C ARG A 129 24.76 -72.68 -98.28
N GLY A 130 23.58 -72.23 -98.67
CA GLY A 130 22.90 -72.68 -99.88
C GLY A 130 23.69 -72.31 -101.14
N LEU A 131 24.22 -71.09 -101.21
CA LEU A 131 25.09 -70.65 -102.29
C LEU A 131 26.44 -71.37 -102.30
N ASP A 132 27.05 -71.63 -101.14
CA ASP A 132 28.31 -72.39 -101.03
C ASP A 132 28.14 -73.87 -101.42
N MET A 133 26.97 -74.47 -101.16
CA MET A 133 26.64 -75.79 -101.70
C MET A 133 26.52 -75.78 -103.23
N ILE A 134 25.93 -74.73 -103.81
CA ILE A 134 25.73 -74.59 -105.26
C ILE A 134 27.02 -74.17 -105.98
N ALA A 135 27.90 -73.42 -105.30
CA ALA A 135 29.15 -72.87 -105.83
C ALA A 135 30.40 -73.70 -105.48
N SER A 136 30.26 -74.79 -104.73
CA SER A 136 31.36 -75.73 -104.52
C SER A 136 31.69 -76.45 -105.84
N SER A 137 32.96 -76.36 -106.25
CA SER A 137 33.50 -76.95 -107.49
C SER A 137 33.30 -78.48 -107.60
N ASP A 138 32.88 -79.13 -106.52
CA ASP A 138 32.62 -80.57 -106.43
C ASP A 138 31.14 -80.93 -106.67
N ALA A 139 30.19 -79.99 -106.48
CA ALA A 139 28.76 -80.22 -106.73
C ALA A 139 28.39 -80.28 -108.23
N CYS A 140 29.30 -79.87 -109.13
CA CYS A 140 29.13 -80.00 -110.58
C CYS A 140 29.69 -81.31 -111.16
N LYS A 141 30.24 -82.21 -110.33
CA LYS A 141 30.93 -83.42 -110.80
C LYS A 141 30.36 -84.76 -110.34
N GLU A 142 29.47 -84.82 -109.33
CA GLU A 142 28.83 -86.08 -108.91
C GLU A 142 27.37 -85.91 -108.43
N PRO A 143 26.36 -86.37 -109.21
CA PRO A 143 24.94 -86.33 -108.82
C PRO A 143 24.53 -87.29 -107.69
N SER A 144 25.45 -88.12 -107.19
CA SER A 144 25.20 -89.21 -106.22
C SER A 144 25.33 -88.82 -104.75
N LEU A 145 25.80 -87.60 -104.43
CA LEU A 145 25.86 -87.08 -103.05
C LEU A 145 24.55 -86.40 -102.60
N LYS A 146 23.41 -86.87 -103.11
CA LYS A 146 22.09 -86.53 -102.56
C LYS A 146 21.82 -87.37 -101.30
N LEU A 147 21.78 -86.66 -100.17
CA LEU A 147 20.96 -86.94 -98.99
C LEU A 147 21.07 -88.34 -98.34
N ARG A 148 21.81 -88.42 -97.23
CA ARG A 148 21.40 -89.21 -96.06
C ARG A 148 20.99 -88.22 -94.96
N VAL A 149 19.76 -87.71 -95.07
CA VAL A 149 19.17 -86.71 -94.15
C VAL A 149 18.44 -87.37 -92.97
N ASP A 150 18.15 -88.66 -93.04
CA ASP A 150 17.25 -89.33 -92.09
C ASP A 150 17.82 -89.48 -90.66
N GLY A 151 19.12 -89.24 -90.43
CA GLY A 151 19.75 -89.36 -89.10
C GLY A 151 20.10 -88.05 -88.39
N VAL A 152 20.03 -86.91 -89.07
CA VAL A 152 20.38 -85.60 -88.49
C VAL A 152 19.19 -85.00 -87.73
N ASP A 153 17.97 -85.25 -88.21
CA ASP A 153 16.74 -84.75 -87.59
C ASP A 153 16.46 -85.37 -86.22
N GLU A 154 16.77 -86.65 -86.02
CA GLU A 154 16.60 -87.31 -84.71
C GLU A 154 17.58 -86.76 -83.65
N LYS A 155 18.84 -86.51 -84.02
CA LYS A 155 19.84 -85.93 -83.09
C LYS A 155 19.53 -84.46 -82.75
N LEU A 156 19.04 -83.69 -83.70
CA LEU A 156 18.57 -82.32 -83.45
C LEU A 156 17.37 -82.31 -82.50
N LYS A 157 16.39 -83.19 -82.71
CA LYS A 157 15.25 -83.34 -81.79
C LYS A 157 15.68 -83.75 -80.38
N GLN A 158 16.66 -84.64 -80.24
CA GLN A 158 17.20 -85.02 -78.92
C GLN A 158 17.89 -83.84 -78.22
N LEU A 159 18.71 -83.06 -78.94
CA LEU A 159 19.36 -81.86 -78.38
C LEU A 159 18.35 -80.76 -78.04
N GLU A 160 17.29 -80.60 -78.83
CA GLU A 160 16.21 -79.66 -78.54
C GLU A 160 15.44 -80.05 -77.27
N VAL A 161 15.12 -81.34 -77.10
CA VAL A 161 14.51 -81.86 -75.88
C VAL A 161 15.45 -81.67 -74.68
N GLU A 162 16.73 -81.98 -74.82
CA GLU A 162 17.71 -81.80 -73.75
C GLU A 162 17.89 -80.32 -73.37
N ALA A 163 17.95 -79.41 -74.35
CA ALA A 163 18.03 -77.97 -74.12
C ALA A 163 16.75 -77.44 -73.44
N ASN A 164 15.58 -77.93 -73.83
CA ASN A 164 14.31 -77.56 -73.20
C ASN A 164 14.21 -78.06 -71.77
N VAL A 165 14.68 -79.28 -71.47
CA VAL A 165 14.73 -79.82 -70.10
C VAL A 165 15.71 -79.03 -69.23
N ARG A 166 16.89 -78.67 -69.75
CA ARG A 166 17.85 -77.82 -69.03
C ARG A 166 17.28 -76.43 -68.76
N ARG A 167 16.67 -75.79 -69.77
CA ARG A 167 16.02 -74.48 -69.63
C ARG A 167 14.86 -74.51 -68.63
N ALA A 168 14.08 -75.58 -68.59
CA ALA A 168 13.00 -75.74 -67.62
C ALA A 168 13.56 -75.86 -66.19
N ARG A 169 14.60 -76.68 -65.98
CA ARG A 169 15.26 -76.80 -64.67
C ARG A 169 15.91 -75.50 -64.21
N GLU A 170 16.65 -74.83 -65.09
CA GLU A 170 17.25 -73.52 -64.81
C GLU A 170 16.17 -72.48 -64.51
N GLY A 171 15.04 -72.52 -65.23
CA GLY A 171 13.89 -71.66 -65.00
C GLY A 171 13.23 -71.88 -63.63
N GLU A 172 13.04 -73.14 -63.23
CA GLU A 172 12.50 -73.51 -61.92
C GLU A 172 13.46 -73.12 -60.78
N GLU A 173 14.76 -73.40 -60.90
CA GLU A 173 15.77 -73.03 -59.90
C GLU A 173 15.88 -71.51 -59.74
N MET A 174 15.86 -70.77 -60.84
CA MET A 174 15.86 -69.31 -60.82
C MET A 174 14.57 -68.75 -60.22
N GLN A 175 13.42 -69.39 -60.46
CA GLN A 175 12.14 -69.00 -59.89
C GLN A 175 12.09 -69.24 -58.37
N ASP A 176 12.62 -70.37 -57.91
CA ASP A 176 12.69 -70.68 -56.48
C ASP A 176 13.68 -69.76 -55.74
N MET A 177 14.84 -69.47 -56.34
CA MET A 177 15.77 -68.47 -55.80
C MET A 177 15.14 -67.07 -55.75
N ALA A 178 14.37 -66.69 -56.77
CA ALA A 178 13.66 -65.41 -56.80
C ALA A 178 12.58 -65.33 -55.70
N ARG A 179 11.79 -66.40 -55.51
CA ARG A 179 10.78 -66.48 -54.43
C ARG A 179 11.40 -66.42 -53.04
N ASP A 180 12.54 -67.08 -52.84
CA ASP A 180 13.27 -67.03 -51.57
C ASP A 180 13.90 -65.65 -51.32
N ALA A 181 14.41 -64.98 -52.35
CA ALA A 181 14.90 -63.61 -52.25
C ALA A 181 13.77 -62.63 -51.88
N GLU A 182 12.62 -62.75 -52.55
CA GLU A 182 11.42 -61.94 -52.27
C GLU A 182 10.90 -62.17 -50.84
N ARG A 183 10.88 -63.43 -50.37
CA ARG A 183 10.50 -63.74 -48.98
C ARG A 183 11.42 -63.06 -47.97
N ARG A 184 12.73 -63.14 -48.16
CA ARG A 184 13.72 -62.48 -47.27
C ARG A 184 13.59 -60.95 -47.30
N GLU A 185 13.30 -60.37 -48.47
CA GLU A 185 13.08 -58.92 -48.58
C GLU A 185 11.78 -58.50 -47.86
N ASN A 186 10.70 -59.25 -48.02
CA ASN A 186 9.43 -59.00 -47.35
C ASN A 186 9.54 -59.16 -45.83
N GLU A 187 10.30 -60.13 -45.34
CA GLU A 187 10.62 -60.26 -43.91
C GLU A 187 11.37 -59.03 -43.38
N ARG A 188 12.41 -58.57 -44.09
CA ARG A 188 13.16 -57.35 -43.73
C ARG A 188 12.27 -56.11 -43.76
N ARG A 189 11.40 -55.97 -44.75
CA ARG A 189 10.43 -54.86 -44.84
C ARG A 189 9.46 -54.90 -43.67
N GLY A 190 8.91 -56.07 -43.37
CA GLY A 190 8.00 -56.27 -42.23
C GLY A 190 8.67 -55.98 -40.88
N GLU A 191 9.93 -56.38 -40.68
CA GLU A 191 10.69 -56.03 -39.48
C GLU A 191 10.95 -54.53 -39.36
N PHE A 192 11.31 -53.88 -40.46
CA PHE A 192 11.53 -52.44 -40.51
C PHE A 192 10.25 -51.65 -40.21
N GLU A 193 9.11 -52.06 -40.77
CA GLU A 193 7.81 -51.46 -40.47
C GLU A 193 7.41 -51.64 -39.00
N ARG A 194 7.63 -52.84 -38.43
CA ARG A 194 7.42 -53.08 -37.00
C ARG A 194 8.30 -52.20 -36.12
N GLN A 195 9.58 -52.03 -36.48
CA GLN A 195 10.49 -51.14 -35.76
C GLN A 195 10.07 -49.67 -35.86
N GLN A 196 9.66 -49.21 -37.05
CA GLN A 196 9.13 -47.86 -37.21
C GLN A 196 7.89 -47.63 -36.37
N HIS A 197 6.95 -48.60 -36.35
CA HIS A 197 5.75 -48.53 -35.54
C HIS A 197 6.09 -48.39 -34.06
N LEU A 198 6.98 -49.26 -33.54
CA LEU A 198 7.44 -49.21 -32.16
C LEU A 198 8.11 -47.86 -31.82
N MET A 199 8.88 -47.29 -32.74
CA MET A 199 9.50 -45.98 -32.54
C MET A 199 8.47 -44.85 -32.48
N ARG A 200 7.42 -44.89 -33.32
CA ARG A 200 6.32 -43.94 -33.29
C ARG A 200 5.51 -44.05 -32.00
N GLU A 201 5.21 -45.26 -31.54
CA GLU A 201 4.53 -45.50 -30.26
C GLU A 201 5.34 -44.98 -29.08
N LYS A 202 6.65 -45.28 -29.02
CA LYS A 202 7.55 -44.76 -27.98
C LYS A 202 7.66 -43.24 -28.02
N ALA A 203 7.61 -42.62 -29.20
CA ALA A 203 7.60 -41.16 -29.32
C ALA A 203 6.29 -40.56 -28.78
N ALA A 204 5.14 -41.14 -29.17
CA ALA A 204 3.82 -40.72 -28.68
C ALA A 204 3.67 -40.92 -27.16
N GLU A 205 4.20 -42.00 -26.60
CA GLU A 205 4.20 -42.23 -25.16
C GLU A 205 5.06 -41.19 -24.42
N LYS A 206 6.25 -40.86 -24.95
CA LYS A 206 7.10 -39.79 -24.40
C LYS A 206 6.41 -38.43 -24.42
N GLU A 207 5.65 -38.14 -25.48
CA GLU A 207 4.85 -36.91 -25.59
C GLU A 207 3.75 -36.86 -24.53
N ARG A 208 2.96 -37.94 -24.39
CA ARG A 208 1.93 -38.04 -23.34
C ARG A 208 2.49 -37.84 -21.93
N ILE A 209 3.67 -38.41 -21.64
CA ILE A 209 4.34 -38.24 -20.34
C ILE A 209 4.78 -36.78 -20.12
N ARG A 210 5.26 -36.09 -21.17
CA ARG A 210 5.62 -34.66 -21.07
C ARG A 210 4.38 -33.82 -20.81
N ASP A 211 3.31 -34.04 -21.57
CA ASP A 211 2.05 -33.32 -21.44
C ASP A 211 1.42 -33.52 -20.05
N GLU A 212 1.44 -34.75 -19.54
CA GLU A 212 0.95 -35.05 -18.19
C GLU A 212 1.79 -34.34 -17.11
N LYS A 213 3.12 -34.32 -17.26
CA LYS A 213 4.02 -33.59 -16.35
C LYS A 213 3.76 -32.08 -16.42
N GLU A 214 3.57 -31.53 -17.63
CA GLU A 214 3.28 -30.12 -17.81
C GLU A 214 1.92 -29.74 -17.22
N ALA A 215 0.89 -30.56 -17.45
CA ALA A 215 -0.44 -30.39 -16.86
C ALA A 215 -0.40 -30.44 -15.33
N LYS A 216 0.34 -31.40 -14.74
CA LYS A 216 0.55 -31.47 -13.28
C LYS A 216 1.26 -30.22 -12.75
N ASN A 217 2.25 -29.69 -13.47
CA ASN A 217 2.95 -28.47 -13.09
C ASN A 217 2.06 -27.23 -13.18
N LYS A 218 1.25 -27.10 -14.24
CA LYS A 218 0.24 -26.04 -14.40
C LYS A 218 -0.78 -26.07 -13.25
N LYS A 219 -1.32 -27.25 -12.94
CA LYS A 219 -2.27 -27.43 -11.82
C LYS A 219 -1.66 -27.03 -10.47
N LYS A 220 -0.41 -27.44 -10.19
CA LYS A 220 0.31 -27.02 -8.96
C LYS A 220 0.57 -25.51 -8.93
N ALA A 221 0.86 -24.89 -10.06
CA ALA A 221 1.07 -23.44 -10.15
C ALA A 221 -0.23 -22.67 -9.88
N GLU A 222 -1.37 -23.13 -10.42
CA GLU A 222 -2.70 -22.56 -10.16
C GLU A 222 -3.11 -22.71 -8.69
N GLU A 223 -2.93 -23.89 -8.10
CA GLU A 223 -3.21 -24.11 -6.68
C GLU A 223 -2.37 -23.18 -5.77
N ARG A 224 -1.09 -22.95 -6.12
CA ARG A 224 -0.23 -21.98 -5.42
C ARG A 224 -0.72 -20.54 -5.60
N LYS A 225 -1.21 -20.16 -6.79
CA LYS A 225 -1.81 -18.84 -7.03
C LYS A 225 -3.07 -18.66 -6.18
N GLN A 226 -3.96 -19.64 -6.13
CA GLN A 226 -5.16 -19.61 -5.29
C GLN A 226 -4.82 -19.48 -3.80
N LYS A 227 -3.86 -20.28 -3.29
CA LYS A 227 -3.37 -20.17 -1.90
C LYS A 227 -2.82 -18.77 -1.60
N ARG A 228 -2.08 -18.15 -2.53
CA ARG A 228 -1.59 -16.77 -2.36
C ARG A 228 -2.73 -15.75 -2.30
N ILE A 229 -3.74 -15.87 -3.15
CA ILE A 229 -4.92 -14.99 -3.16
C ILE A 229 -5.67 -15.12 -1.83
N GLU A 230 -5.92 -16.35 -1.37
CA GLU A 230 -6.61 -16.61 -0.10
C GLU A 230 -5.83 -16.03 1.10
N GLN A 231 -4.50 -16.20 1.13
CA GLN A 231 -3.65 -15.61 2.17
C GLN A 231 -3.68 -14.07 2.14
N GLN A 232 -3.66 -13.46 0.96
CA GLN A 232 -3.77 -12.00 0.82
C GLN A 232 -5.14 -11.50 1.29
N GLN A 233 -6.23 -12.20 0.95
CA GLN A 233 -7.57 -11.86 1.44
C GLN A 233 -7.65 -11.99 2.97
N LYS A 234 -7.12 -13.08 3.56
CA LYS A 234 -7.05 -13.23 5.03
C LYS A 234 -6.29 -12.08 5.68
N LYS A 235 -5.15 -11.67 5.11
CA LYS A 235 -4.38 -10.51 5.62
C LYS A 235 -5.19 -9.21 5.53
N LYS A 236 -5.88 -8.94 4.42
CA LYS A 236 -6.75 -7.78 4.28
C LYS A 236 -7.86 -7.77 5.33
N VAL A 237 -8.56 -8.89 5.52
CA VAL A 237 -9.62 -9.01 6.53
C VAL A 237 -9.08 -8.76 7.95
N ILE A 238 -7.91 -9.30 8.29
CA ILE A 238 -7.27 -9.05 9.59
C ILE A 238 -6.93 -7.56 9.75
N GLN A 239 -6.38 -6.94 8.71
CA GLN A 239 -6.03 -5.52 8.73
C GLN A 239 -7.27 -4.62 8.86
N ASP A 240 -8.35 -4.95 8.15
CA ASP A 240 -9.62 -4.23 8.24
C ASP A 240 -10.23 -4.36 9.63
N LYS A 241 -10.23 -5.58 10.21
CA LYS A 241 -10.66 -5.80 11.61
C LYS A 241 -9.81 -5.00 12.60
N PHE A 242 -8.49 -4.99 12.43
CA PHE A 242 -7.59 -4.24 13.29
C PHE A 242 -7.83 -2.73 13.20
N THR A 243 -8.01 -2.19 11.98
CA THR A 243 -8.30 -0.77 11.80
C THR A 243 -9.66 -0.38 12.36
N ALA A 244 -10.67 -1.24 12.25
CA ALA A 244 -11.98 -1.06 12.86
C ALA A 244 -11.88 -1.03 14.40
N ALA A 245 -11.18 -2.00 15.00
CA ALA A 245 -10.93 -2.04 16.44
C ALA A 245 -10.16 -0.81 16.94
N MET A 246 -9.16 -0.33 16.18
CA MET A 246 -8.44 0.90 16.52
C MET A 246 -9.31 2.17 16.43
N LYS A 247 -10.27 2.22 15.50
CA LYS A 247 -11.24 3.32 15.43
C LYS A 247 -12.20 3.27 16.61
N GLU A 248 -12.67 2.09 16.98
CA GLU A 248 -13.57 1.89 18.12
C GLU A 248 -12.89 2.25 19.45
N THR A 249 -11.68 1.76 19.70
CA THR A 249 -10.91 2.13 20.91
C THR A 249 -10.66 3.63 21.00
N LYS A 250 -10.38 4.31 19.88
CA LYS A 250 -10.29 5.78 19.84
C LYS A 250 -11.62 6.46 20.18
N ARG A 251 -12.76 5.93 19.71
CA ARG A 251 -14.09 6.45 20.06
C ARG A 251 -14.40 6.25 21.54
N LEU A 252 -14.11 5.08 22.09
CA LEU A 252 -14.30 4.78 23.51
C LEU A 252 -13.44 5.69 24.39
N LYS A 253 -12.16 5.90 24.06
CA LYS A 253 -11.30 6.85 24.78
C LYS A 253 -11.83 8.28 24.73
N LYS A 254 -12.40 8.72 23.60
CA LYS A 254 -13.04 10.05 23.51
C LYS A 254 -14.25 10.14 24.44
N LEU A 255 -15.14 9.15 24.41
CA LEU A 255 -16.32 9.10 25.28
C LEU A 255 -15.94 9.04 26.77
N GLU A 256 -14.88 8.31 27.12
CA GLU A 256 -14.36 8.26 28.49
C GLU A 256 -13.81 9.63 28.93
N ASN A 257 -13.04 10.31 28.07
CA ASN A 257 -12.55 11.65 28.35
C ASN A 257 -13.70 12.67 28.47
N GLU A 258 -14.73 12.58 27.63
CA GLU A 258 -15.92 13.42 27.71
C GLU A 258 -16.65 13.21 29.04
N LYS A 259 -16.86 11.95 29.46
CA LYS A 259 -17.45 11.62 30.78
C LYS A 259 -16.61 12.17 31.94
N ASN A 260 -15.30 12.05 31.87
CA ASN A 260 -14.40 12.56 32.91
C ASN A 260 -14.44 14.09 32.98
N GLU A 261 -14.53 14.78 31.83
CA GLU A 261 -14.67 16.25 31.80
C GLU A 261 -16.05 16.69 32.31
N GLU A 262 -17.12 15.97 31.96
CA GLU A 262 -18.47 16.22 32.50
C GLU A 262 -18.49 16.08 34.03
N GLN A 263 -17.87 15.03 34.58
CA GLN A 263 -17.72 14.87 36.03
C GLN A 263 -16.95 16.04 36.64
N ARG A 264 -15.84 16.46 36.03
CA ARG A 264 -15.04 17.60 36.50
C ARG A 264 -15.86 18.90 36.48
N ILE A 265 -16.69 19.12 35.47
CA ILE A 265 -17.59 20.27 35.38
C ILE A 265 -18.65 20.20 36.49
N GLN A 266 -19.25 19.04 36.74
CA GLN A 266 -20.22 18.86 37.82
C GLN A 266 -19.61 19.10 39.20
N GLU A 267 -18.41 18.61 39.45
CA GLU A 267 -17.67 18.87 40.70
C GLU A 267 -17.37 20.35 40.88
N LYS A 268 -16.90 21.03 39.83
CA LYS A 268 -16.71 22.49 39.86
C LYS A 268 -18.01 23.24 40.15
N LYS A 269 -19.13 22.85 39.55
CA LYS A 269 -20.45 23.43 39.84
C LYS A 269 -20.82 23.24 41.31
N LYS A 270 -20.71 22.02 41.85
CA LYS A 270 -20.97 21.73 43.27
C LYS A 270 -20.06 22.53 44.20
N ALA A 271 -18.78 22.68 43.85
CA ALA A 271 -17.83 23.49 44.63
C ALA A 271 -18.20 24.98 44.61
N ASN A 272 -18.57 25.52 43.44
CA ASN A 272 -19.02 26.91 43.30
C ASN A 272 -20.33 27.16 44.05
N GLU A 273 -21.27 26.22 44.02
CA GLU A 273 -22.53 26.31 44.77
C GLU A 273 -22.28 26.31 46.28
N LYS A 274 -21.39 25.43 46.77
CA LYS A 274 -20.95 25.44 48.18
C LYS A 274 -20.23 26.72 48.58
N LYS A 275 -19.44 27.31 47.67
CA LYS A 275 -18.79 28.61 47.91
C LYS A 275 -19.84 29.72 47.98
N SER A 276 -20.77 29.76 47.02
CA SER A 276 -21.85 30.74 46.99
C SER A 276 -22.74 30.67 48.23
N SER A 277 -23.05 29.47 48.73
CA SER A 277 -23.85 29.32 49.95
C SER A 277 -23.09 29.80 51.20
N ARG A 278 -21.78 29.53 51.29
CA ARG A 278 -20.91 30.08 52.35
C ARG A 278 -20.83 31.60 52.28
N ASP A 279 -20.66 32.18 51.10
CA ASP A 279 -20.58 33.63 50.90
C ASP A 279 -21.92 34.30 51.24
N LYS A 280 -23.05 33.64 50.97
CA LYS A 280 -24.37 34.12 51.40
C LYS A 280 -24.51 34.06 52.92
N ALA A 281 -24.13 32.94 53.55
CA ALA A 281 -24.17 32.80 55.01
C ALA A 281 -23.19 33.74 55.75
N ALA A 282 -22.11 34.19 55.09
CA ALA A 282 -21.25 35.25 55.59
C ALA A 282 -21.96 36.61 55.55
N ARG A 283 -22.53 36.97 54.39
CA ARG A 283 -23.32 38.21 54.24
C ARG A 283 -24.50 38.29 55.21
N ASP A 284 -25.23 37.19 55.39
CA ASP A 284 -26.36 37.15 56.33
C ASP A 284 -25.90 37.38 57.79
N ARG A 285 -24.71 36.85 58.17
CA ARG A 285 -24.11 37.12 59.48
C ARG A 285 -23.67 38.57 59.64
N ASP A 286 -23.11 39.18 58.60
CA ASP A 286 -22.71 40.58 58.63
C ASP A 286 -23.93 41.50 58.78
N ILE A 287 -25.02 41.23 58.06
CA ILE A 287 -26.30 41.94 58.19
C ILE A 287 -26.87 41.80 59.62
N GLN A 288 -26.80 40.60 60.21
CA GLN A 288 -27.24 40.38 61.59
C GLN A 288 -26.40 41.18 62.59
N ARG A 289 -25.08 41.26 62.39
CA ARG A 289 -24.19 42.07 63.23
C ARG A 289 -24.53 43.55 63.11
N GLU A 290 -24.69 44.06 61.90
CA GLU A 290 -25.10 45.46 61.69
C GLU A 290 -26.44 45.79 62.35
N ALA A 291 -27.39 44.85 62.33
CA ALA A 291 -28.68 45.01 63.01
C ALA A 291 -28.53 45.03 64.54
N ILE A 292 -27.68 44.16 65.10
CA ILE A 292 -27.37 44.15 66.54
C ILE A 292 -26.66 45.44 66.95
N ASP A 293 -25.61 45.83 66.23
CA ASP A 293 -24.85 47.06 66.49
C ASP A 293 -25.74 48.32 66.39
N LYS A 294 -26.79 48.27 65.56
CA LYS A 294 -27.79 49.34 65.47
C LYS A 294 -28.70 49.34 66.70
N GLN A 295 -29.20 48.19 67.14
CA GLN A 295 -29.99 48.08 68.37
C GLN A 295 -29.19 48.49 69.61
N GLU A 296 -27.92 48.12 69.70
CA GLU A 296 -27.04 48.55 70.80
C GLU A 296 -26.86 50.07 70.81
N ARG A 297 -26.65 50.69 69.63
CA ARG A 297 -26.58 52.15 69.52
C ARG A 297 -27.89 52.84 69.91
N GLU A 298 -29.03 52.34 69.44
CA GLU A 298 -30.35 52.88 69.81
C GLU A 298 -30.59 52.74 71.32
N ALA A 299 -30.24 51.60 71.92
CA ALA A 299 -30.34 51.39 73.37
C ALA A 299 -29.39 52.30 74.17
N GLU A 300 -28.17 52.55 73.69
CA GLU A 300 -27.24 53.50 74.30
C GLU A 300 -27.77 54.94 74.22
N GLU A 301 -28.35 55.34 73.08
CA GLU A 301 -28.96 56.66 72.91
C GLU A 301 -30.19 56.83 73.82
N GLU A 302 -31.06 55.83 73.92
CA GLU A 302 -32.19 55.84 74.85
C GLU A 302 -31.72 55.90 76.31
N ALA A 303 -30.68 55.16 76.68
CA ALA A 303 -30.11 55.21 78.02
C ALA A 303 -29.50 56.58 78.33
N ARG A 304 -28.83 57.22 77.36
CA ARG A 304 -28.34 58.60 77.50
C ARG A 304 -29.49 59.58 77.70
N TYR A 305 -30.54 59.48 76.89
CA TYR A 305 -31.71 60.35 77.00
C TYR A 305 -32.42 60.21 78.35
N GLN A 306 -32.60 58.97 78.84
CA GLN A 306 -33.17 58.72 80.17
C GLN A 306 -32.31 59.31 81.28
N LYS A 307 -30.98 59.21 81.17
CA LYS A 307 -30.06 59.80 82.14
C LYS A 307 -30.13 61.33 82.14
N GLU A 308 -30.15 61.96 80.97
CA GLU A 308 -30.32 63.42 80.84
C GLU A 308 -31.66 63.88 81.43
N PHE A 309 -32.74 63.16 81.15
CA PHE A 309 -34.06 63.44 81.73
C PHE A 309 -34.06 63.36 83.26
N GLN A 310 -33.46 62.30 83.83
CA GLN A 310 -33.34 62.16 85.29
C GLN A 310 -32.47 63.26 85.91
N GLU A 311 -31.35 63.61 85.27
CA GLU A 311 -30.51 64.71 85.72
C GLU A 311 -31.27 66.05 85.69
N GLU A 312 -32.06 66.30 84.65
CA GLU A 312 -32.87 67.51 84.53
C GLU A 312 -34.02 67.55 85.55
N GLU A 313 -34.69 66.42 85.79
CA GLU A 313 -35.68 66.28 86.86
C GLU A 313 -35.07 66.54 88.24
N MET A 314 -33.87 66.00 88.51
CA MET A 314 -33.12 66.26 89.74
C MET A 314 -32.75 67.74 89.87
N ARG A 315 -32.29 68.38 88.78
CA ARG A 315 -32.00 69.83 88.76
C ARG A 315 -33.26 70.66 89.03
N TYR A 316 -34.38 70.31 88.41
CA TYR A 316 -35.65 70.99 88.61
C TYR A 316 -36.14 70.85 90.06
N ASN A 317 -36.10 69.64 90.62
CA ASN A 317 -36.48 69.37 92.01
C ASN A 317 -35.57 70.10 93.00
N ALA A 318 -34.26 70.12 92.76
CA ALA A 318 -33.31 70.88 93.57
C ALA A 318 -33.61 72.39 93.52
N LYS A 319 -33.88 72.95 92.33
CA LYS A 319 -34.26 74.36 92.15
C LYS A 319 -35.55 74.69 92.91
N LYS A 320 -36.58 73.84 92.80
CA LYS A 320 -37.85 73.97 93.51
C LYS A 320 -37.68 73.89 95.03
N ALA A 321 -36.79 73.02 95.52
CA ALA A 321 -36.47 72.91 96.94
C ALA A 321 -35.75 74.16 97.46
N LEU A 322 -34.80 74.71 96.70
CA LEU A 322 -34.13 75.97 97.02
C LEU A 322 -35.10 77.14 97.06
N GLU A 323 -36.02 77.24 96.09
CA GLU A 323 -37.06 78.27 96.07
C GLU A 323 -37.98 78.18 97.29
N LYS A 324 -38.40 76.95 97.68
CA LYS A 324 -39.17 76.72 98.92
C LYS A 324 -38.40 77.18 100.15
N LYS A 325 -37.11 76.82 100.28
CA LYS A 325 -36.26 77.25 101.40
C LYS A 325 -36.10 78.77 101.45
N ALA A 326 -35.93 79.42 100.29
CA ALA A 326 -35.85 80.87 100.19
C ALA A 326 -37.16 81.56 100.62
N LYS A 327 -38.32 81.03 100.19
CA LYS A 327 -39.64 81.52 100.62
C LYS A 327 -39.84 81.37 102.14
N VAL A 328 -39.45 80.24 102.73
CA VAL A 328 -39.51 80.05 104.19
C VAL A 328 -38.59 81.01 104.94
N ALA A 329 -37.37 81.23 104.45
CA ALA A 329 -36.43 82.19 105.04
C ALA A 329 -36.95 83.64 104.97
N LEU A 330 -37.60 84.02 103.88
CA LEU A 330 -38.26 85.33 103.75
C LEU A 330 -39.45 85.46 104.71
N GLY A 331 -40.30 84.44 104.81
CA GLY A 331 -41.42 84.40 105.76
C GLY A 331 -40.96 84.49 107.23
N GLY A 332 -39.87 83.80 107.59
CA GLY A 332 -39.28 83.86 108.93
C GLY A 332 -38.73 85.25 109.27
N ARG A 333 -38.15 85.97 108.30
CA ARG A 333 -37.69 87.36 108.51
C ARG A 333 -38.86 88.33 108.73
N GLU A 334 -39.95 88.16 108.00
CA GLU A 334 -41.16 88.98 108.22
C GLU A 334 -41.77 88.72 109.60
N GLU A 335 -41.82 87.45 110.03
CA GLU A 335 -42.35 87.09 111.35
C GLU A 335 -41.47 87.60 112.50
N GLU A 336 -40.14 87.52 112.36
CA GLU A 336 -39.18 88.13 113.29
C GLU A 336 -39.30 89.66 113.32
N SER A 337 -39.55 90.30 112.18
CA SER A 337 -39.77 91.75 112.11
C SER A 337 -41.05 92.12 112.87
N ARG A 338 -42.15 91.38 112.67
CA ARG A 338 -43.41 91.56 113.42
C ARG A 338 -43.21 91.37 114.93
N LYS A 339 -42.47 90.34 115.35
CA LYS A 339 -42.12 90.10 116.77
C LYS A 339 -41.30 91.25 117.37
N ARG A 340 -40.36 91.83 116.60
CA ARG A 340 -39.58 93.01 117.03
C ARG A 340 -40.44 94.27 117.17
N VAL A 341 -41.41 94.47 116.28
CA VAL A 341 -42.35 95.59 116.38
C VAL A 341 -43.28 95.45 117.60
N THR A 342 -43.86 94.27 117.83
CA THR A 342 -44.72 94.02 118.99
C THR A 342 -43.96 94.15 120.31
N SER A 343 -42.76 93.60 120.41
CA SER A 343 -41.92 93.75 121.61
C SER A 343 -41.53 95.21 121.90
N ARG A 344 -41.22 96.02 120.87
CA ARG A 344 -41.00 97.46 121.05
C ARG A 344 -42.26 98.19 121.50
N ALA A 345 -43.42 97.85 120.94
CA ALA A 345 -44.70 98.44 121.34
C ALA A 345 -45.04 98.11 122.81
N VAL A 346 -44.80 96.87 123.24
CA VAL A 346 -44.99 96.44 124.64
C VAL A 346 -44.03 97.19 125.58
N ALA A 347 -42.76 97.32 125.22
CA ALA A 347 -41.78 98.07 126.02
C ALA A 347 -42.16 99.56 126.14
N PHE A 348 -42.65 100.17 125.06
CA PHE A 348 -43.14 101.54 125.08
C PHE A 348 -44.38 101.69 125.97
N ALA A 349 -45.36 100.79 125.86
CA ALA A 349 -46.56 100.79 126.69
C ALA A 349 -46.22 100.65 128.18
N LYS A 350 -45.27 99.77 128.53
CA LYS A 350 -44.78 99.62 129.90
C LYS A 350 -44.17 100.92 130.42
N LYS A 351 -43.30 101.57 129.63
CA LYS A 351 -42.70 102.86 130.03
C LYS A 351 -43.76 103.94 130.28
N VAL A 352 -44.80 104.02 129.46
CA VAL A 352 -45.90 104.98 129.65
C VAL A 352 -46.68 104.70 130.95
N MET A 353 -46.86 103.42 131.30
CA MET A 353 -47.48 103.04 132.57
C MET A 353 -46.60 103.39 133.77
N ASP A 354 -45.31 103.05 133.70
CA ASP A 354 -44.32 103.37 134.74
C ASP A 354 -44.22 104.89 134.95
N ASP A 355 -44.13 105.69 133.87
CA ASP A 355 -44.11 107.17 133.94
C ASP A 355 -45.39 107.76 134.56
N ARG A 356 -46.54 107.10 134.34
CA ARG A 356 -47.83 107.51 134.92
C ARG A 356 -47.93 107.15 136.39
N GLU A 357 -47.39 106.00 136.78
CA GLU A 357 -47.28 105.56 138.17
C GLU A 357 -46.36 106.50 138.97
N ASP A 358 -45.19 106.84 138.42
CA ASP A 358 -44.29 107.84 139.00
C ASP A 358 -44.96 109.21 139.18
N LYS A 359 -45.76 109.63 138.20
CA LYS A 359 -46.49 110.90 138.29
C LYS A 359 -47.56 110.85 139.39
N LEU A 360 -48.31 109.76 139.50
CA LEU A 360 -49.29 109.55 140.56
C LEU A 360 -48.63 109.52 141.94
N ASN A 361 -47.47 108.88 142.07
CA ASN A 361 -46.70 108.84 143.32
C ASN A 361 -46.23 110.25 143.74
N ARG A 362 -45.72 111.07 142.79
CA ARG A 362 -45.38 112.47 143.08
C ARG A 362 -46.58 113.33 143.44
N GLU A 363 -47.76 113.06 142.86
CA GLU A 363 -49.00 113.75 143.23
C GLU A 363 -49.47 113.32 144.63
N LEU A 364 -49.33 112.04 144.98
CA LEU A 364 -49.52 111.51 146.33
C LEU A 364 -48.61 112.19 147.34
N ASP A 365 -47.30 112.24 147.08
CA ASP A 365 -46.32 112.91 147.95
C ASP A 365 -46.68 114.39 148.17
N ARG A 366 -47.09 115.11 147.12
CA ARG A 366 -47.55 116.51 147.23
C ARG A 366 -48.82 116.65 148.06
N VAL A 367 -49.75 115.71 147.95
CA VAL A 367 -50.97 115.72 148.76
C VAL A 367 -50.62 115.40 150.22
N GLU A 368 -49.73 114.45 150.47
CA GLU A 368 -49.23 114.14 151.81
C GLU A 368 -48.48 115.32 152.45
N GLU A 369 -47.64 116.02 151.69
CA GLU A 369 -46.98 117.25 152.14
C GLU A 369 -47.99 118.35 152.47
N LYS A 370 -49.02 118.55 151.62
CA LYS A 370 -50.12 119.49 151.91
C LYS A 370 -50.89 119.10 153.17
N ILE A 371 -51.15 117.80 153.38
CA ILE A 371 -51.78 117.29 154.61
C ILE A 371 -50.89 117.57 155.83
N LYS A 372 -49.56 117.36 155.72
CA LYS A 372 -48.61 117.69 156.80
C LYS A 372 -48.57 119.19 157.09
N GLN A 373 -48.60 120.05 156.08
CA GLN A 373 -48.68 121.51 156.25
C GLN A 373 -49.98 121.94 156.93
N LEU A 374 -51.13 121.33 156.57
CA LEU A 374 -52.41 121.60 157.21
C LEU A 374 -52.44 121.10 158.67
N LYS A 375 -51.83 119.95 158.97
CA LYS A 375 -51.68 119.46 160.36
C LYS A 375 -50.72 120.32 161.19
N GLY A 376 -49.72 120.96 160.58
CA GLY A 376 -48.82 121.89 161.26
C GLY A 376 -49.41 123.28 161.55
N GLN A 377 -50.55 123.64 160.91
CA GLN A 377 -51.25 124.91 161.13
C GLN A 377 -52.50 124.80 162.02
N SER A 378 -52.81 123.61 162.52
CA SER A 378 -53.84 123.37 163.53
C SER A 378 -53.18 123.04 164.87
N ARG A 379 -52.99 124.09 165.68
CA ARG A 379 -52.80 124.16 167.14
C ARG A 379 -52.50 122.86 167.91
#